data_AF-A0AAU4DUI0-F1
#
_entry.id   AF-A0AAU4DUI0-F1
#
_cell.length_a   1.000
_cell.length_b   1.000
_cell.length_c   1.000
_cell.angle_alpha   90.00
_cell.angle_beta   90.00
_cell.angle_gamma   90.00
#
_symmetry.space_group_name_H-M   'P 1'
#
loop_
_entity.id
_entity.type
_entity.pdbx_description
1 polymer ?
#
loop_
_entity_poly.entity_id
_entity_poly.type
_entity_poly.pdbx_seq_one_letter_code
_entity_poly.pdbx_strand_id
1 'polypeptide(L)'
;MAPALLTVSAALMLSSTLFTAEAEGPLFAGFHDNTSDVAALLLGSGVLLLFAGTAVGIRASGRGRIAVAMVAVTLLMFGAFRVAAVAPMLSCDGSRIAQQADGSYTCVDG
;
A
#
# COMPACT_ATOMS: atom_id res chain seq x y z
N MET A 1 -1.63 5.51 22.49
CA MET A 1 -0.92 6.19 21.38
C MET A 1 -0.45 5.18 20.32
N ALA A 2 0.39 4.20 20.65
CA ALA A 2 0.79 3.13 19.69
C ALA A 2 -0.38 2.45 18.94
N PRO A 3 -1.47 1.99 19.59
CA PRO A 3 -2.57 1.34 18.86
C PRO A 3 -3.21 2.28 17.84
N ALA A 4 -3.48 3.54 18.19
CA ALA A 4 -4.05 4.52 17.26
C ALA A 4 -3.17 4.74 16.01
N LEU A 5 -1.85 4.86 16.20
CA LEU A 5 -0.90 5.02 15.08
C LEU A 5 -0.91 3.79 14.15
N LEU A 6 -0.95 2.58 14.72
CA LEU A 6 -1.03 1.34 13.94
C LEU A 6 -2.37 1.20 13.23
N THR A 7 -3.47 1.62 13.84
CA THR A 7 -4.80 1.61 13.20
C THR A 7 -4.83 2.57 12.01
N VAL A 8 -4.31 3.79 12.16
CA VAL A 8 -4.25 4.77 11.06
C VAL A 8 -3.29 4.28 9.97
N SER A 9 -2.14 3.70 10.35
CA SER A 9 -1.21 3.07 9.41
C SER A 9 -1.91 1.99 8.56
N ALA A 10 -2.61 1.06 9.22
CA ALA A 10 -3.37 0.01 8.55
C ALA A 10 -4.42 0.58 7.61
N ALA A 11 -5.20 1.57 8.07
CA ALA A 11 -6.22 2.22 7.25
C ALA A 11 -5.63 2.87 6.00
N LEU A 12 -4.51 3.60 6.10
CA LEU A 12 -3.85 4.22 4.96
C LEU A 12 -3.30 3.19 3.97
N MET A 13 -2.65 2.14 4.48
CA MET A 13 -2.13 1.06 3.64
C MET A 13 -3.28 0.33 2.91
N LEU A 14 -4.38 0.05 3.59
CA LEU A 14 -5.59 -0.53 2.99
C LEU A 14 -6.22 0.42 1.97
N SER A 15 -6.34 1.71 2.28
CA SER A 15 -6.87 2.69 1.34
C SER A 15 -6.03 2.78 0.08
N SER A 16 -4.71 2.52 0.14
CA SER A 16 -3.87 2.46 -1.07
C SER A 16 -4.39 1.45 -2.11
N THR A 17 -5.10 0.40 -1.70
CA THR A 17 -5.66 -0.59 -2.64
C THR A 17 -6.83 -0.06 -3.44
N LEU A 18 -7.55 0.94 -2.92
CA LEU A 18 -8.66 1.58 -3.63
C LEU A 18 -8.16 2.49 -4.76
N PHE A 19 -6.89 2.89 -4.72
CA PHE A 19 -6.25 3.74 -5.72
C PHE A 19 -5.33 2.95 -6.66
N THR A 20 -5.46 1.63 -6.70
CA THR A 20 -4.77 0.77 -7.68
C THR A 20 -5.76 -0.13 -8.37
N ALA A 21 -5.66 -0.23 -9.69
CA ALA A 21 -6.57 -1.01 -10.54
C ALA A 21 -6.46 -2.55 -10.38
N GLU A 22 -5.81 -3.07 -9.34
CA GLU A 22 -5.58 -4.51 -9.15
C GLU A 22 -6.86 -5.34 -8.90
N ALA A 23 -8.01 -4.69 -8.70
CA ALA A 23 -9.27 -5.35 -8.41
C ALA A 23 -10.02 -5.85 -9.67
N GLU A 24 -9.60 -5.40 -10.85
CA GLU A 24 -10.28 -5.72 -12.10
C GLU A 24 -9.50 -6.81 -12.84
N GLY A 25 -9.94 -8.06 -12.66
CA GLY A 25 -9.35 -9.21 -13.35
C GLY A 25 -9.37 -9.06 -14.89
N PRO A 26 -8.80 -10.02 -15.64
CA PRO A 26 -8.59 -9.95 -17.10
C PRO A 26 -9.87 -9.75 -17.95
N LEU A 27 -11.04 -9.76 -17.32
CA LEU A 27 -12.35 -9.50 -17.92
C LEU A 27 -12.65 -8.00 -18.08
N PHE A 28 -11.89 -7.11 -17.44
CA PHE A 28 -12.05 -5.65 -17.48
C PHE A 28 -10.77 -4.97 -17.99
N ALA A 29 -10.26 -5.41 -19.14
CA ALA A 29 -9.10 -4.81 -19.83
C ALA A 29 -9.43 -3.42 -20.41
N GLY A 30 -9.71 -2.44 -19.54
CA GLY A 30 -9.99 -1.04 -19.88
C GLY A 30 -8.84 -0.10 -19.51
N PHE A 31 -8.73 1.03 -20.21
CA PHE A 31 -7.78 2.09 -19.88
C PHE A 31 -8.20 2.80 -18.59
N HIS A 32 -7.29 2.91 -17.63
CA HIS A 32 -7.54 3.58 -16.35
C HIS A 32 -6.61 4.78 -16.16
N ASP A 33 -7.15 5.81 -15.52
CA ASP A 33 -6.34 6.93 -15.03
C ASP A 33 -5.39 6.42 -13.96
N ASN A 34 -4.09 6.71 -14.16
CA ASN A 34 -3.05 6.27 -13.26
C ASN A 34 -3.11 7.08 -11.96
N THR A 35 -3.74 6.52 -10.92
CA THR A 35 -3.78 7.09 -9.57
C THR A 35 -2.72 6.48 -8.64
N SER A 36 -1.72 5.80 -9.21
CA SER A 36 -0.67 5.11 -8.45
C SER A 36 0.19 6.06 -7.59
N ASP A 37 0.31 7.33 -7.97
CA ASP A 37 0.92 8.38 -7.13
C ASP A 37 0.16 8.59 -5.80
N VAL A 38 -1.16 8.65 -5.86
CA VAL A 38 -2.01 8.77 -4.66
C VAL A 38 -1.86 7.50 -3.82
N ALA A 39 -1.84 6.33 -4.46
CA ALA A 39 -1.60 5.06 -3.77
C ALA A 39 -0.23 5.05 -3.08
N ALA A 40 0.83 5.54 -3.74
CA ALA A 40 2.18 5.62 -3.18
C ALA A 40 2.28 6.61 -2.00
N LEU A 41 1.61 7.76 -2.07
CA LEU A 41 1.54 8.71 -0.96
C LEU A 41 0.82 8.12 0.26
N LEU A 42 -0.30 7.44 0.05
CA LEU A 42 -1.03 6.74 1.11
C LEU A 42 -0.19 5.61 1.71
N LEU A 43 0.50 4.83 0.88
CA LEU A 43 1.38 3.76 1.33
C LEU A 43 2.56 4.31 2.14
N GLY A 44 3.24 5.34 1.62
CA GLY A 44 4.40 5.96 2.26
C GLY A 44 4.05 6.59 3.62
N SER A 45 2.93 7.32 3.69
CA SER A 45 2.43 7.85 4.96
C SER A 45 2.01 6.75 5.94
N GLY A 46 1.39 5.67 5.46
CA GLY A 46 1.09 4.48 6.24
C GLY A 46 2.34 3.82 6.82
N VAL A 47 3.41 3.69 6.04
CA VAL A 47 4.72 3.14 6.48
C VAL A 47 5.38 4.03 7.54
N LEU A 48 5.35 5.35 7.38
CA LEU A 48 5.87 6.28 8.38
C LEU A 48 5.15 6.12 9.73
N LEU A 49 3.82 6.01 9.71
CA LEU A 49 3.00 5.79 10.90
C LEU A 49 3.21 4.41 11.51
N LEU A 50 3.50 3.38 10.70
CA LEU A 50 3.89 2.06 11.17
C LEU A 50 5.15 2.15 12.05
N PHE A 51 6.21 2.82 11.55
CA PHE A 51 7.45 2.99 12.30
C PHE A 51 7.23 3.81 13.58
N ALA A 52 6.48 4.91 13.49
CA ALA A 52 6.15 5.72 14.67
C ALA A 52 5.36 4.92 15.72
N GLY A 53 4.32 4.19 15.29
CA GLY A 53 3.49 3.35 16.16
C GLY A 53 4.28 2.23 16.81
N THR A 54 5.18 1.60 16.06
CA THR A 54 6.07 0.55 16.56
C THR A 54 7.08 1.11 17.57
N ALA A 55 7.73 2.23 17.26
CA ALA A 55 8.70 2.90 18.15
C ALA A 55 8.08 3.37 19.47
N VAL A 56 6.80 3.77 19.46
CA VAL A 56 6.05 4.06 20.69
C VAL A 56 5.66 2.75 21.41
N GLY A 57 5.23 1.73 20.66
CA GLY A 57 4.75 0.46 21.20
C GLY A 57 5.80 -0.43 21.84
N ILE A 58 7.07 -0.36 21.41
CA ILE A 58 8.18 -1.07 22.05
C ILE A 58 8.43 -0.63 23.50
N ARG A 59 7.96 0.55 23.90
CA ARG A 59 8.03 1.00 25.31
C ARG A 59 6.94 0.40 26.20
N ALA A 60 5.97 -0.32 25.65
CA ALA A 60 4.90 -0.96 26.42
C ALA A 60 5.39 -2.15 27.27
N SER A 61 4.51 -2.70 28.10
CA SER A 61 4.75 -3.95 28.84
C SER A 61 4.90 -5.15 27.89
N GLY A 62 5.50 -6.26 28.37
CA GLY A 62 5.86 -7.42 27.52
C GLY A 62 4.72 -7.96 26.64
N ARG A 63 3.50 -8.08 27.18
CA ARG A 63 2.31 -8.49 26.39
C ARG A 63 1.94 -7.48 25.31
N GLY A 64 2.01 -6.17 25.61
CA GLY A 64 1.75 -5.10 24.64
C GLY A 64 2.78 -5.06 23.53
N ARG A 65 4.06 -5.35 23.84
CA ARG A 65 5.13 -5.42 22.83
C ARG A 65 4.89 -6.53 21.81
N ILE A 66 4.47 -7.72 22.26
CA ILE A 66 4.22 -8.85 21.35
C ILE A 66 3.07 -8.51 20.40
N ALA A 67 1.97 -7.94 20.91
CA ALA A 67 0.84 -7.53 20.08
C ALA A 67 1.25 -6.48 19.03
N VAL A 68 2.03 -5.47 19.44
CA VAL A 68 2.57 -4.46 18.52
C VAL A 68 3.48 -5.09 17.48
N ALA A 69 4.38 -5.99 17.87
CA ALA A 69 5.30 -6.66 16.94
C ALA A 69 4.55 -7.49 15.90
N MET A 70 3.54 -8.26 16.32
CA MET A 70 2.70 -9.05 15.41
C MET A 70 1.98 -8.17 14.39
N VAL A 71 1.33 -7.09 14.85
CA VAL A 71 0.67 -6.14 13.95
C VAL A 71 1.67 -5.47 13.02
N ALA A 72 2.83 -5.07 13.55
CA ALA A 72 3.85 -4.40 12.76
C ALA A 72 4.39 -5.28 11.64
N VAL A 73 4.71 -6.55 11.93
CA VAL A 73 5.19 -7.52 10.93
C VAL A 73 4.14 -7.76 9.85
N THR A 74 2.88 -7.93 10.22
CA THR A 74 1.78 -8.11 9.25
C THR A 74 1.63 -6.91 8.32
N LEU A 75 1.65 -5.69 8.87
CA LEU A 75 1.56 -4.47 8.08
C LEU A 75 2.79 -4.26 7.17
N LEU A 76 3.98 -4.67 7.64
CA LEU A 76 5.20 -4.57 6.86
C LEU A 76 5.20 -5.53 5.67
N MET A 77 4.74 -6.78 5.87
CA MET A 77 4.54 -7.76 4.80
C MET A 77 3.51 -7.27 3.77
N PHE A 78 2.39 -6.72 4.24
CA PHE A 78 1.39 -6.13 3.35
C PHE A 78 1.93 -4.93 2.59
N GLY A 79 2.64 -4.02 3.27
CA GLY A 79 3.29 -2.87 2.64
C GLY A 79 4.28 -3.28 1.55
N ALA A 80 5.12 -4.30 1.81
CA ALA A 80 6.07 -4.81 0.83
C ALA A 80 5.37 -5.39 -0.42
N PHE A 81 4.30 -6.16 -0.23
CA PHE A 81 3.47 -6.64 -1.34
C PHE A 81 2.90 -5.48 -2.17
N ARG A 82 2.39 -4.44 -1.50
CA ARG A 82 1.84 -3.25 -2.16
C ARG A 82 2.89 -2.41 -2.89
N VAL A 83 4.11 -2.30 -2.36
CA VAL A 83 5.22 -1.65 -3.10
C VAL A 83 5.50 -2.40 -4.39
N ALA A 84 5.55 -3.74 -4.36
CA ALA A 84 5.81 -4.55 -5.56
C ALA A 84 4.71 -4.37 -6.64
N ALA A 85 3.46 -4.21 -6.20
CA ALA A 85 2.31 -3.91 -7.06
C ALA A 85 2.34 -2.48 -7.66
N VAL A 86 2.66 -1.49 -6.83
CA VAL A 86 2.57 -0.07 -7.18
C VAL A 86 3.80 0.42 -7.96
N ALA A 87 4.98 -0.15 -7.70
CA ALA A 87 6.23 0.22 -8.36
C ALA A 87 6.19 0.24 -9.90
N PRO A 88 5.66 -0.79 -10.61
CA PRO A 88 5.56 -0.75 -12.06
C PRO A 88 4.52 0.27 -12.58
N MET A 89 3.54 0.67 -11.75
CA MET A 89 2.55 1.68 -12.14
C MET A 89 3.12 3.11 -12.06
N LEU A 90 4.05 3.37 -11.14
CA LEU A 90 4.70 4.69 -11.01
C LEU A 90 5.56 5.04 -12.21
N SER A 91 6.11 4.06 -12.94
CA SER A 91 6.86 4.36 -14.17
C SER A 91 5.98 4.88 -15.31
N CYS A 92 4.66 4.77 -15.19
CA CYS A 92 3.68 5.28 -16.16
C CYS A 92 3.04 6.61 -15.72
N ASP A 93 3.70 7.41 -14.90
CA ASP A 93 3.16 8.68 -14.39
C ASP A 93 2.69 9.60 -15.54
N GLY A 94 1.47 10.12 -15.44
CA GLY A 94 0.82 10.96 -16.45
C GLY A 94 0.20 10.25 -17.67
N SER A 95 0.24 8.91 -17.74
CA SER A 95 -0.33 8.11 -18.84
C SER A 95 -1.42 7.15 -18.35
N ARG A 96 -2.28 6.65 -19.24
CA ARG A 96 -3.28 5.63 -18.89
C ARG A 96 -2.61 4.27 -18.77
N ILE A 97 -3.03 3.46 -17.82
CA ILE A 97 -2.51 2.10 -17.65
C ILE A 97 -3.51 1.07 -18.17
N ALA A 98 -2.99 0.06 -18.88
CA ALA A 98 -3.74 -1.12 -19.30
C ALA A 98 -3.02 -2.36 -18.76
N GLN A 99 -3.78 -3.25 -18.11
CA GLN A 99 -3.26 -4.52 -17.61
C GLN A 99 -3.27 -5.56 -18.74
N GLN A 100 -2.14 -6.18 -19.01
CA GLN A 100 -2.01 -7.27 -19.97
C GLN A 100 -2.34 -8.62 -19.34
N ALA A 101 -2.66 -9.60 -20.20
CA ALA A 101 -3.07 -10.94 -19.80
C ALA A 101 -1.97 -11.73 -19.06
N ASP A 102 -0.71 -11.29 -19.16
CA ASP A 102 0.44 -11.83 -18.42
C ASP A 102 0.61 -11.20 -17.02
N GLY A 103 -0.25 -10.25 -16.65
CA GLY A 103 -0.17 -9.50 -15.40
C GLY A 103 0.78 -8.31 -15.45
N SER A 104 1.38 -8.02 -16.61
CA SER A 104 2.19 -6.81 -16.81
C SER A 104 1.30 -5.59 -17.06
N TYR A 105 1.89 -4.40 -16.92
CA TYR A 105 1.22 -3.12 -17.19
C TYR A 105 1.89 -2.43 -18.37
N THR A 106 1.09 -1.93 -19.31
CA THR A 106 1.58 -1.03 -20.37
C THR A 106 1.07 0.38 -20.15
N CYS A 107 2.00 1.34 -20.22
CA CYS A 107 1.68 2.76 -20.29
C CYS A 107 1.10 3.06 -21.68
N VAL A 108 -0.02 3.77 -21.73
CA VAL A 108 -0.69 4.20 -22.94
C VAL A 108 -0.81 5.72 -22.87
N ASP A 109 -0.14 6.39 -23.79
CA ASP A 109 -0.25 7.84 -23.93
C ASP A 109 -1.71 8.21 -24.27
N GLY A 110 -2.28 9.13 -23.50
CA GLY A 110 -3.64 9.64 -23.66
C GLY A 110 -3.78 10.66 -24.78
#